data_AF-A0A9D4CAW3-F1
#
_entry.id   AF-A0A9D4CAW3-F1
#
_cell.length_a   1.000
_cell.length_b   1.000
_cell.length_c   1.000
_cell.angle_alpha   90.00
_cell.angle_beta   90.00
_cell.angle_gamma   90.00
#
_symmetry.space_group_name_H-M   'P 1'
#
loop_
_entity.id
_entity.type
_entity.pdbx_description
1 polymer ?
#
loop_
_entity_poly.entity_id
_entity_poly.type
_entity_poly.pdbx_seq_one_letter_code
_entity_poly.pdbx_strand_id
1 'polypeptide(L)'
;MLSLDHERVERAVEGRVGWSAAFPPCYLSISGLAARFDEVQKSVVRGIAADWLLVETDSPYLCVRVQDTNTPAYVGEVANVVA
;
A
#
# COMPACT_ATOMS: atom_id res chain seq x y z
N MET A 1 -15.00 11.55 -18.72
CA MET A 1 -15.09 10.32 -17.91
C MET A 1 -13.91 10.29 -16.95
N LEU A 2 -13.93 11.18 -15.94
CA LEU A 2 -12.88 11.43 -14.95
C LEU A 2 -13.44 11.40 -13.50
N SER A 3 -14.75 11.14 -13.31
CA SER A 3 -15.41 11.36 -12.01
C SER A 3 -15.39 10.16 -11.07
N LEU A 4 -15.25 8.93 -11.59
CA LEU A 4 -15.27 7.72 -10.76
C LEU A 4 -13.98 7.51 -9.96
N ASP A 5 -12.83 7.95 -10.49
CA ASP A 5 -11.54 7.80 -9.82
C ASP A 5 -11.36 8.83 -8.69
N HIS A 6 -11.86 10.05 -8.89
CA HIS A 6 -11.76 11.11 -7.89
C HIS A 6 -12.61 10.80 -6.64
N GLU A 7 -13.88 10.41 -6.82
CA GLU A 7 -14.76 10.04 -5.70
C GLU A 7 -14.22 8.84 -4.89
N ARG A 8 -13.55 7.89 -5.56
CA ARG A 8 -12.91 6.74 -4.89
C ARG A 8 -11.73 7.18 -4.03
N VAL A 9 -10.92 8.11 -4.53
CA VAL A 9 -9.79 8.68 -3.78
C VAL A 9 -10.29 9.49 -2.59
N GLU A 10 -11.31 10.34 -2.76
CA GLU A 10 -11.89 11.13 -1.67
C GLU A 10 -12.42 10.23 -0.55
N ARG A 11 -13.19 9.18 -0.88
CA ARG A 11 -13.68 8.22 0.12
C ARG A 11 -12.56 7.48 0.83
N ALA A 12 -11.47 7.15 0.14
CA ALA A 12 -10.31 6.52 0.76
C ALA A 12 -9.61 7.47 1.74
N VAL A 13 -9.54 8.77 1.40
CA VAL A 13 -9.00 9.81 2.27
C VAL A 13 -9.91 10.06 3.49
N GLU A 14 -11.22 10.14 3.30
CA GLU A 14 -12.19 10.25 4.41
C GLU A 14 -12.10 9.06 5.36
N GLY A 15 -12.04 7.84 4.81
CA GLY A 15 -11.83 6.62 5.57
C GLY A 15 -10.52 6.65 6.38
N ARG A 16 -9.44 7.19 5.81
CA ARG A 16 -8.17 7.41 6.52
C ARG A 16 -8.34 8.38 7.68
N VAL A 17 -9.00 9.52 7.48
CA VAL A 17 -9.21 10.51 8.56
C VAL A 17 -9.98 9.87 9.72
N GLY A 18 -11.01 9.07 9.44
CA GLY A 18 -11.74 8.32 10.46
C GLY A 18 -10.88 7.31 11.21
N TRP A 19 -10.08 6.52 10.49
CA TRP A 19 -9.24 5.47 11.09
C TRP A 19 -8.07 6.05 11.91
N SER A 20 -7.36 7.05 11.36
CA SER A 20 -6.25 7.72 12.03
C SER A 20 -6.70 8.49 13.28
N ALA A 21 -7.92 9.07 13.27
CA ALA A 21 -8.49 9.72 14.44
C ALA A 21 -8.89 8.71 15.54
N ALA A 22 -9.29 7.49 15.15
CA ALA A 22 -9.71 6.47 16.09
C ALA A 22 -8.55 5.72 16.77
N PHE A 23 -7.39 5.59 16.12
CA PHE A 23 -6.28 4.75 16.62
C PHE A 23 -4.88 5.40 16.48
N PRO A 24 -4.50 6.36 17.33
CA PRO A 24 -3.17 6.96 17.29
C PRO A 24 -2.13 6.19 18.14
N PRO A 25 -0.92 5.90 17.64
CA PRO A 25 -0.44 6.02 16.25
C PRO A 25 -0.75 4.77 15.41
N CYS A 26 -1.38 4.94 14.24
CA CYS A 26 -1.62 3.86 13.27
C CYS A 26 -0.65 3.99 12.10
N TYR A 27 0.08 2.92 11.82
CA TYR A 27 0.93 2.78 10.63
C TYR A 27 0.21 1.95 9.57
N LEU A 28 0.54 2.17 8.30
CA LEU A 28 0.05 1.38 7.16
C LEU A 28 1.21 0.58 6.58
N SER A 29 1.08 -0.74 6.64
CA SER A 29 2.06 -1.66 6.05
C SER A 29 1.63 -2.07 4.65
N ILE A 30 2.53 -1.97 3.68
CA ILE A 30 2.29 -2.34 2.28
C ILE A 30 3.19 -3.52 1.90
N SER A 31 2.58 -4.57 1.35
CA SER A 31 3.27 -5.79 0.94
C SER A 31 3.58 -5.86 -0.55
N GLY A 32 4.19 -6.95 -1.00
CA GLY A 32 4.47 -7.22 -2.41
C GLY A 32 3.22 -7.34 -3.30
N LEU A 33 2.01 -7.35 -2.72
CA LEU A 33 0.77 -7.19 -3.48
C LEU A 33 0.73 -5.88 -4.28
N ALA A 34 1.43 -4.84 -3.82
CA ALA A 34 1.53 -3.56 -4.51
C ALA A 34 2.03 -3.69 -5.96
N ALA A 35 2.78 -4.74 -6.30
CA ALA A 35 3.23 -5.00 -7.66
C ALA A 35 2.08 -5.31 -8.64
N ARG A 36 0.91 -5.67 -8.10
CA ARG A 36 -0.31 -6.02 -8.84
C ARG A 36 -1.39 -4.94 -8.76
N PHE A 37 -1.11 -3.82 -8.10
CA PHE A 37 -2.07 -2.71 -7.98
C PHE A 37 -2.29 -2.03 -9.33
N ASP A 38 -3.53 -1.59 -9.55
CA ASP A 38 -3.85 -0.64 -10.61
C ASP A 38 -3.37 0.78 -10.26
N GLU A 39 -3.47 1.71 -11.21
CA GLU A 39 -2.97 3.08 -11.00
C GLU A 39 -3.76 3.85 -9.92
N VAL A 40 -5.04 3.53 -9.72
CA VAL A 40 -5.85 4.14 -8.65
C VAL A 40 -5.31 3.70 -7.29
N GLN A 41 -5.10 2.40 -7.10
CA GLN A 41 -4.52 1.85 -5.88
C GLN A 41 -3.10 2.37 -5.63
N LYS A 42 -2.25 2.46 -6.65
CA LYS A 42 -0.91 3.06 -6.52
C LYS A 42 -0.97 4.54 -6.12
N SER A 43 -1.92 5.30 -6.66
CA SER A 43 -2.10 6.72 -6.28
C SER A 43 -2.47 6.88 -4.80
N VAL A 44 -3.27 5.95 -4.25
CA VAL A 44 -3.61 5.94 -2.81
C VAL A 44 -2.36 5.65 -1.98
N VAL A 45 -1.55 4.66 -2.36
CA VAL A 45 -0.30 4.34 -1.65
C VAL A 45 0.67 5.52 -1.66
N ARG A 46 0.85 6.19 -2.81
CA ARG A 46 1.69 7.39 -2.95
C ARG A 46 1.20 8.59 -2.11
N GLY A 47 -0.07 8.61 -1.71
CA GLY A 47 -0.64 9.63 -0.83
C GLY A 47 -0.40 9.38 0.67
N ILE A 48 0.19 8.23 1.04
CA ILE A 48 0.54 7.93 2.43
C ILE A 48 1.80 8.72 2.80
N ALA A 49 1.76 9.40 3.95
CA ALA A 49 2.94 10.10 4.46
C ALA A 49 4.03 9.08 4.82
N ALA A 50 5.27 9.32 4.40
CA ALA A 50 6.35 8.34 4.52
C ALA A 50 6.64 7.92 5.96
N ASP A 51 6.41 8.79 6.95
CA ASP A 51 6.54 8.51 8.37
C ASP A 51 5.47 7.56 8.93
N TRP A 52 4.39 7.33 8.18
CA TRP A 52 3.31 6.40 8.53
C TRP A 52 3.32 5.12 7.69
N LEU A 53 4.24 5.04 6.73
CA LEU A 53 4.33 3.93 5.79
C LEU A 53 5.36 2.91 6.26
N LEU A 54 4.92 1.67 6.38
CA LEU A 54 5.76 0.50 6.59
C LEU A 54 5.73 -0.37 5.34
N VAL A 55 6.76 -1.19 5.19
CA VAL A 55 6.85 -2.20 4.15
C VAL A 55 6.98 -3.58 4.79
N GLU A 56 6.31 -4.56 4.22
CA GLU A 56 6.35 -5.94 4.68
C GLU A 56 6.41 -6.91 3.52
N THR A 57 6.77 -8.15 3.78
CA THR A 57 6.76 -9.18 2.73
C THR A 57 5.47 -9.99 2.71
N ASP A 58 4.82 -10.16 3.87
CA ASP A 58 3.76 -11.16 4.07
C ASP A 58 4.21 -12.58 3.66
N SER A 59 5.51 -12.87 3.80
CA SER A 59 6.09 -14.17 3.46
C SER A 59 5.38 -15.29 4.24
N PRO A 60 5.04 -16.42 3.59
CA PRO A 60 5.46 -16.84 2.24
C PRO A 60 4.56 -16.38 1.09
N TYR A 61 3.59 -15.50 1.34
CA TYR A 61 2.58 -15.05 0.38
C TYR A 61 3.00 -13.78 -0.35
N LEU A 62 2.20 -13.34 -1.32
CA LEU A 62 2.31 -12.01 -1.96
C LEU A 62 3.69 -11.66 -2.52
N CYS A 63 4.40 -12.66 -3.03
CA CYS A 63 5.69 -12.48 -3.67
C CYS A 63 5.60 -11.41 -4.77
N VAL A 64 6.56 -10.47 -4.76
CA VAL A 64 6.73 -9.46 -5.81
C VAL A 64 7.03 -10.16 -7.15
N ARG A 65 7.77 -11.27 -7.09
CA ARG A 65 8.13 -12.11 -8.24
C ARG A 65 7.11 -13.22 -8.41
N VAL A 66 6.52 -13.34 -9.59
CA VAL A 66 5.37 -14.24 -9.86
C VAL A 66 5.70 -15.74 -9.71
N GLN A 67 6.98 -16.13 -9.66
CA GLN A 67 7.42 -17.52 -9.72
C GLN A 67 8.37 -17.94 -8.57
N ASP A 68 8.67 -17.03 -7.64
CA ASP A 68 9.56 -17.32 -6.51
C ASP A 68 8.75 -17.56 -5.23
N THR A 69 9.28 -18.40 -4.33
CA THR A 69 8.80 -18.44 -2.94
C THR A 69 9.14 -17.12 -2.27
N ASN A 70 8.13 -16.43 -1.72
CA ASN A 70 8.42 -15.20 -0.99
C ASN A 70 9.21 -15.52 0.28
N THR A 71 10.14 -14.63 0.61
CA THR A 71 10.92 -14.70 1.86
C THR A 71 11.07 -13.30 2.44
N PRO A 72 11.36 -13.17 3.75
CA PRO A 72 11.63 -11.87 4.35
C PRO A 72 12.78 -11.08 3.67
N ALA A 73 13.67 -11.76 2.94
CA ALA A 73 14.77 -11.12 2.20
C ALA A 73 14.28 -10.20 1.06
N TYR A 74 13.05 -10.37 0.57
CA TYR A 74 12.48 -9.56 -0.51
C TYR A 74 11.89 -8.22 -0.04
N VAL A 75 12.06 -7.82 1.24
CA VAL A 75 11.55 -6.54 1.75
C VAL A 75 12.06 -5.33 0.97
N GLY A 76 13.31 -5.37 0.47
CA GLY A 76 13.85 -4.31 -0.37
C GLY A 76 13.17 -4.21 -1.74
N GLU A 77 12.72 -5.33 -2.30
CA GLU A 77 11.96 -5.35 -3.55
C GLU A 77 10.55 -4.81 -3.36
N VAL A 78 9.92 -5.12 -2.22
CA VAL A 78 8.64 -4.50 -1.85
C VAL A 78 8.81 -2.99 -1.74
N ALA A 79 9.86 -2.52 -1.05
CA ALA A 79 10.14 -1.10 -0.92
C ALA A 79 10.32 -0.41 -2.28
N ASN A 80 11.00 -1.05 -3.24
CA ASN A 80 11.18 -0.51 -4.59
C ASN A 80 9.88 -0.40 -5.40
N VAL A 81 8.88 -1.23 -5.11
CA VAL A 81 7.56 -1.16 -5.76
C VAL A 81 6.68 -0.09 -5.11
N VAL A 82 6.88 0.16 -3.83
CA VAL A 82 6.11 1.13 -3.03
C VAL A 82 6.62 2.56 -3.20
N ALA A 83 7.95 2.74 -3.38
CA ALA A 83 8.60 4.03 -3.63
C ALA A 83 8.28 4.62 -5.02
#